data_AF-A0A914W3H1-F1
#
_entry.id   AF-A0A914W3H1-F1
#
_cell.length_a   1.000
_cell.length_b   1.000
_cell.length_c   1.000
_cell.angle_alpha   90.00
_cell.angle_beta   90.00
_cell.angle_gamma   90.00
#
_symmetry.space_group_name_H-M   'P 1'
#
loop_
_entity.id
_entity.type
_entity.pdbx_description
1 polymer ?
#
loop_
_entity_poly.entity_id
_entity_poly.type
_entity_poly.pdbx_seq_one_letter_code
_entity_poly.pdbx_strand_id
1 'polypeptide(L)'
;MAAKEVSIRLESKRIITHAEAVEIRAATSYDANQKLVDLMMKRGLDAFLSFITALEETGQQRLAEILRASHVKTNERPSSFQT
;
A
#
# COMPACT_ATOMS: atom_id res chain seq x y z
N MET A 1 3.67 8.77 7.31
CA MET A 1 3.96 7.49 6.63
C MET A 1 5.44 7.48 6.26
N ALA A 2 6.13 6.36 6.49
CA ALA A 2 7.56 6.21 6.20
C ALA A 2 7.79 5.48 4.87
N ALA A 3 7.41 6.08 3.73
CA ALA A 3 7.48 5.43 2.41
C ALA A 3 8.85 4.83 2.07
N LYS A 4 9.95 5.41 2.59
CA LYS A 4 11.31 4.92 2.36
C LYS A 4 11.55 3.54 2.99
N GLU A 5 11.03 3.31 4.20
CA GLU A 5 11.17 2.00 4.86
C GLU A 5 10.23 0.97 4.22
N VAL A 6 9.03 1.41 3.84
CA VAL A 6 8.07 0.55 3.13
C VAL A 6 8.60 0.13 1.76
N SER A 7 9.30 1.02 1.03
CA SER A 7 9.87 0.68 -0.27
C SER A 7 10.95 -0.39 -0.19
N ILE A 8 11.73 -0.45 0.89
CA ILE A 8 12.71 -1.53 1.14
C ILE A 8 11.99 -2.89 1.24
N ARG A 9 10.86 -2.95 1.97
CA ARG A 9 10.08 -4.18 2.13
C ARG A 9 9.38 -4.61 0.85
N LEU A 10 8.90 -3.66 0.06
CA LEU A 10 8.27 -3.96 -1.23
C LEU A 10 9.27 -4.40 -2.29
N GLU A 11 10.48 -3.84 -2.25
CA GLU A 11 11.60 -4.25 -3.12
C GLU A 11 12.04 -5.69 -2.80
N SER A 12 12.20 -6.04 -1.52
CA SER A 12 12.60 -7.40 -1.12
C SER A 12 11.56 -8.46 -1.51
N LYS A 13 10.28 -8.08 -1.53
CA LYS A 13 9.16 -8.90 -2.01
C LYS A 13 8.97 -8.86 -3.53
N ARG A 14 9.83 -8.14 -4.27
CA ARG A 14 9.76 -7.94 -5.73
C ARG A 14 8.44 -7.33 -6.22
N ILE A 15 7.73 -6.61 -5.35
CA ILE A 15 6.49 -5.89 -5.70
C ILE A 15 6.81 -4.62 -6.48
N ILE A 16 7.92 -3.97 -6.13
CA ILE A 16 8.52 -2.86 -6.89
C ILE A 16 9.94 -3.25 -7.32
N THR A 17 10.41 -2.63 -8.38
CA THR A 17 11.77 -2.77 -8.90
C THR A 17 12.77 -1.97 -8.06
N HIS A 18 14.05 -2.31 -8.19
CA HIS A 18 15.14 -1.55 -7.56
C HIS A 18 15.13 -0.08 -7.98
N ALA A 19 14.90 0.20 -9.27
CA ALA A 19 14.87 1.57 -9.80
C ALA A 19 13.75 2.41 -9.15
N GLU A 20 12.53 1.87 -9.06
CA GLU A 20 11.40 2.53 -8.39
C GLU A 20 11.71 2.77 -6.90
N ALA A 21 12.32 1.79 -6.23
CA ALA A 21 12.70 1.93 -4.82
C ALA A 21 13.76 3.02 -4.60
N VAL A 22 14.76 3.12 -5.50
CA VAL A 22 15.76 4.19 -5.50
C VAL A 22 15.10 5.56 -5.68
N GLU A 23 14.18 5.69 -6.65
CA GLU A 23 13.45 6.95 -6.85
C GLU A 23 12.65 7.38 -5.62
N ILE A 24 11.94 6.44 -4.98
CA ILE A 24 11.17 6.71 -3.75
C ILE A 24 12.09 7.16 -2.61
N ARG A 25 13.27 6.54 -2.47
CA ARG A 25 14.24 6.88 -1.42
C ARG A 25 14.89 8.25 -1.63
N ALA A 26 15.12 8.64 -2.88
CA ALA A 26 15.67 9.93 -3.26
C ALA A 26 14.68 11.09 -3.15
N ALA A 27 13.38 10.81 -3.17
CA ALA A 27 12.33 11.82 -3.13
C ALA A 27 12.14 12.48 -1.75
N THR A 28 11.45 13.64 -1.76
CA THR A 28 10.95 14.27 -0.53
C THR A 28 9.93 13.36 0.15
N SER A 29 9.67 13.56 1.44
CA SER A 29 8.71 12.70 2.17
C SER A 29 7.31 12.71 1.55
N TYR A 30 6.85 13.85 1.03
CA TYR A 30 5.55 13.95 0.37
C TYR A 30 5.55 13.19 -0.96
N ASP A 31 6.52 13.48 -1.83
CA ASP A 31 6.62 12.86 -3.15
C ASP A 31 6.86 11.35 -3.06
N ALA A 32 7.64 10.90 -2.07
CA ALA A 32 7.87 9.48 -1.81
C ALA A 32 6.57 8.74 -1.45
N ASN A 33 5.73 9.34 -0.61
CA ASN A 33 4.44 8.76 -0.25
C ASN A 33 3.51 8.70 -1.47
N GLN A 34 3.44 9.79 -2.24
CA GLN A 34 2.59 9.84 -3.43
C GLN A 34 3.01 8.80 -4.47
N LYS A 35 4.31 8.75 -4.84
CA LYS A 35 4.84 7.75 -5.78
C LYS A 35 4.54 6.33 -5.34
N LEU A 36 4.70 6.03 -4.04
CA LEU A 36 4.45 4.69 -3.53
C LEU A 36 2.97 4.29 -3.68
N VAL A 37 2.05 5.18 -3.33
CA VAL A 37 0.61 4.94 -3.47
C VAL A 37 0.23 4.76 -4.94
N ASP A 38 0.72 5.62 -5.83
CA ASP A 38 0.45 5.52 -7.27
C ASP A 38 0.95 4.19 -7.87
N LEU A 39 2.12 3.72 -7.44
CA LEU A 39 2.65 2.42 -7.85
C LEU A 39 1.76 1.26 -7.41
N MET A 40 1.26 1.30 -6.17
CA MET A 40 0.37 0.24 -5.66
C MET A 40 -0.97 0.24 -6.40
N MET A 41 -1.53 1.41 -6.69
CA MET A 41 -2.76 1.52 -7.48
C MET A 41 -2.61 0.97 -8.89
N LYS A 42 -1.46 1.22 -9.55
CA LYS A 42 -1.20 0.72 -10.91
C LYS A 42 -1.02 -0.80 -10.99
N ARG A 43 -0.48 -1.42 -9.94
CA ARG A 43 -0.15 -2.86 -9.92
C ARG A 43 -1.32 -3.76 -9.48
N GLY A 44 -2.38 -3.18 -8.91
CA GLY A 44 -3.60 -3.88 -8.56
C GLY A 44 -3.62 -4.45 -7.14
N LEU A 45 -4.61 -5.30 -6.86
CA LEU A 45 -4.97 -5.70 -5.50
C LEU A 45 -3.84 -6.43 -4.76
N ASP A 46 -3.15 -7.37 -5.39
CA ASP A 46 -2.11 -8.16 -4.71
C ASP A 46 -0.93 -7.29 -4.25
N ALA A 47 -0.58 -6.28 -5.05
CA ALA A 47 0.43 -5.29 -4.68
C ALA A 47 -0.06 -4.42 -3.52
N PHE A 48 -1.34 -4.01 -3.53
CA PHE A 48 -1.94 -3.25 -2.45
C PHE A 48 -2.01 -4.04 -1.13
N LEU A 49 -2.35 -5.34 -1.17
CA LEU A 49 -2.31 -6.21 0.00
C LEU A 49 -0.88 -6.37 0.54
N SER A 50 0.09 -6.54 -0.35
CA SER A 50 1.51 -6.61 0.00
C SER A 50 2.01 -5.30 0.63
N PHE A 51 1.49 -4.16 0.17
CA PHE A 51 1.73 -2.84 0.76
C PHE A 51 1.15 -2.72 2.17
N ILE A 52 -0.07 -3.22 2.41
CA ILE A 52 -0.64 -3.26 3.77
C ILE A 52 0.26 -4.10 4.69
N THR A 53 0.72 -5.27 4.25
CA THR A 53 1.65 -6.09 5.05
C THR A 53 2.98 -5.37 5.29
N ALA A 54 3.52 -4.64 4.31
CA ALA A 54 4.72 -3.85 4.49
C ALA A 54 4.52 -2.68 5.49
N LEU A 55 3.31 -2.11 5.58
CA LEU A 55 2.98 -1.14 6.62
C LEU A 55 2.98 -1.78 8.01
N GLU A 56 2.44 -2.99 8.16
CA GLU A 56 2.47 -3.75 9.42
C GLU A 56 3.92 -4.03 9.87
N GLU A 57 4.75 -4.53 8.95
CA GLU A 57 6.17 -4.85 9.21
C GLU A 57 7.04 -3.64 9.59
N THR A 58 6.60 -2.43 9.21
CA THR A 58 7.29 -1.18 9.50
C THR A 58 6.70 -0.44 10.70
N GLY A 59 5.84 -1.10 11.48
CA GLY A 59 5.21 -0.53 12.68
C GLY A 59 4.09 0.48 12.40
N GLN A 60 3.64 0.61 11.15
CA GLN A 60 2.57 1.51 10.74
C GLN A 60 1.19 0.85 10.88
N GLN A 61 0.96 0.19 12.02
CA GLN A 61 -0.17 -0.72 12.25
C GLN A 61 -1.53 -0.03 12.12
N ARG A 62 -1.69 1.16 12.73
CA ARG A 62 -2.93 1.94 12.61
C ARG A 62 -3.28 2.29 11.16
N LEU A 63 -2.27 2.57 10.33
CA LEU A 63 -2.49 2.87 8.92
C LEU A 63 -2.88 1.62 8.13
N ALA A 64 -2.20 0.50 8.39
CA ALA A 64 -2.54 -0.80 7.81
C ALA A 64 -3.99 -1.22 8.13
N GLU A 65 -4.42 -1.05 9.37
CA GLU A 65 -5.79 -1.34 9.82
C GLU A 65 -6.84 -0.50 9.08
N ILE A 66 -6.62 0.81 8.97
CA ILE A 66 -7.51 1.72 8.25
C ILE A 66 -7.65 1.30 6.78
N LEU A 67 -6.52 0.99 6.13
CA LEU A 67 -6.52 0.58 4.72
C LEU A 67 -7.20 -0.77 4.52
N ARG A 68 -6.95 -1.74 5.40
CA ARG A 68 -7.58 -3.07 5.35
C ARG A 68 -9.09 -2.97 5.56
N ALA A 69 -9.55 -2.18 6.54
CA ALA A 69 -10.98 -1.96 6.78
C ALA A 69 -11.68 -1.24 5.61
N SER A 70 -10.97 -0.34 4.93
CA SER A 70 -11.50 0.36 3.75
C SER A 70 -11.66 -0.57 2.54
N HIS A 71 -10.81 -1.59 2.41
CA HIS A 71 -10.90 -2.60 1.37
C HIS A 71 -12.05 -3.60 1.59
N VAL A 72 -12.42 -3.89 2.84
CA VAL A 72 -13.51 -4.84 3.15
C VAL A 72 -14.89 -4.24 2.82
N LYS A 73 -15.07 -2.93 3.01
CA LYS A 73 -16.36 -2.25 2.80
C LYS A 73 -16.83 -2.18 1.35
N THR A 74 -15.96 -2.41 0.36
CA THR A 74 -16.36 -2.39 -1.06
C THR A 74 -16.93 -3.71 -1.57
N ASN A 75 -16.85 -4.80 -0.78
CA ASN A 75 -17.43 -6.10 -1.14
C ASN A 75 -18.79 -6.40 -0.50
N GLU A 76 -19.31 -5.53 0.37
CA GLU A 76 -20.66 -5.65 0.90
C GLU A 76 -21.61 -4.75 0.10
N ARG A 77 -22.02 -5.23 -1.09
CA ARG A 77 -23.34 -4.84 -1.61
C ARG A 77 -24.35 -5.53 -0.67
N PRO A 78 -25.17 -4.82 0.11
CA PRO A 78 -26.27 -5.47 0.82
C PRO A 78 -27.20 -6.05 -0.25
N SER A 79 -27.08 -7.37 -0.43
CA SER A 79 -28.02 -8.12 -1.23
C SER A 79 -29.33 -8.17 -0.45
N SER A 80 -30.40 -7.76 -1.15
CA SER A 80 -31.81 -7.95 -0.80
C SER A 80 -32.33 -7.28 0.49
N PHE A 81 -32.94 -6.11 0.31
CA PHE A 81 -34.31 -5.94 0.78
C PHE A 81 -35.23 -6.12 -0.42
N GLN A 82 -35.74 -7.35 -0.61
CA GLN A 82 -36.97 -7.56 -1.37
C GLN A 82 -38.13 -7.34 -0.40
N THR A 83 -39.03 -6.43 -0.76
CA THR A 83 -40.32 -6.18 -0.10
C THR A 83 -41.41 -6.91 -0.86
#